data_AF-A0A965QHB7-F1
#
_entry.id   AF-A0A965QHB7-F1
#
_cell.length_a   1.000
_cell.length_b   1.000
_cell.length_c   1.000
_cell.angle_alpha   90.00
_cell.angle_beta   90.00
_cell.angle_gamma   90.00
#
_symmetry.space_group_name_H-M   'P 1'
#
loop_
_entity.id
_entity.type
_entity.pdbx_description
1 polymer ?
#
loop_
_entity_poly.entity_id
_entity_poly.type
_entity_poly.pdbx_seq_one_letter_code
_entity_poly.pdbx_strand_id
1 'polypeptide(L)'
;MLEKMKKEQDRWICLSLKINLLVFQVKFQNKPNGFYRSLSSGGNKLLGVSNFEWFRQSFDHGFYRSSILGTYIEYHLFFRLSELSNINSITRQLLIRCKKLGAFNVQINDLNSINYIDLKLLSSPSGMSAYQKVLKTYRNK
;
A
#
# COMPACT_ATOMS: atom_id res chain seq x y z
N MET A 1 16.29 3.80 2.62
CA MET A 1 15.25 3.49 1.62
C MET A 1 14.81 4.75 0.88
N LEU A 2 14.62 5.86 1.59
CA LEU A 2 14.17 7.13 1.02
C LEU A 2 14.98 7.60 -0.19
N GLU A 3 16.31 7.55 -0.12
CA GLU A 3 17.18 7.95 -1.25
C GLU A 3 16.97 7.10 -2.52
N LYS A 4 16.67 5.81 -2.37
CA LYS A 4 16.31 4.96 -3.50
C LYS A 4 14.97 5.39 -4.10
N MET A 5 13.98 5.68 -3.24
CA MET A 5 12.67 6.14 -3.71
C MET A 5 12.78 7.49 -4.42
N LYS A 6 13.60 8.42 -3.95
CA LYS A 6 13.84 9.71 -4.63
C LYS A 6 14.45 9.53 -6.01
N LYS A 7 15.45 8.65 -6.15
CA LYS A 7 16.05 8.33 -7.46
C LYS A 7 15.08 7.69 -8.44
N GLU A 8 14.08 6.96 -7.93
CA GLU A 8 13.07 6.26 -8.71
C GLU A 8 11.67 6.91 -8.56
N GLN A 9 11.56 8.20 -8.25
CA GLN A 9 10.32 8.81 -7.72
C GLN A 9 9.08 8.53 -8.58
N ASP A 10 9.21 8.57 -9.91
CA ASP A 10 8.11 8.36 -10.85
C ASP A 10 7.56 6.93 -10.83
N ARG A 11 8.31 5.99 -10.24
CA ARG A 11 7.93 4.58 -10.11
C ARG A 11 7.20 4.29 -8.81
N TRP A 12 7.17 5.21 -7.85
CA TRP A 12 6.60 4.96 -6.53
C TRP A 12 5.24 5.60 -6.37
N ILE A 13 4.25 4.78 -6.01
CA ILE A 13 2.96 5.25 -5.52
C ILE A 13 3.00 5.21 -4.00
N CYS A 14 2.89 6.39 -3.38
CA CYS A 14 2.73 6.54 -1.93
C CYS A 14 1.24 6.73 -1.63
N LEU A 15 0.68 5.85 -0.81
CA LEU A 15 -0.76 5.79 -0.53
C LEU A 15 -0.98 5.77 0.98
N SER A 16 -1.76 6.72 1.48
CA SER A 16 -2.26 6.69 2.86
C SER A 16 -3.77 6.45 2.86
N LEU A 17 -4.26 5.66 3.81
CA LEU A 17 -5.69 5.41 3.96
C LEU A 17 -6.07 5.06 5.38
N LYS A 18 -7.36 5.21 5.69
CA LYS A 18 -7.93 4.88 7.00
C LYS A 18 -9.04 3.85 6.85
N ILE A 19 -9.19 2.96 7.83
CA ILE A 19 -10.29 2.00 7.91
C ILE A 19 -10.85 2.08 9.32
N ASN A 20 -12.17 2.24 9.47
CA ASN A 20 -12.79 2.28 10.78
C ASN A 20 -12.57 0.93 11.48
N LEU A 21 -12.26 0.93 12.78
CA LEU A 21 -11.94 -0.30 13.50
C LEU A 21 -13.07 -1.33 13.48
N LEU A 22 -14.33 -0.91 13.51
CA LEU A 22 -15.48 -1.83 13.38
C LEU A 22 -15.51 -2.49 12.00
N VAL A 23 -15.32 -1.70 10.94
CA VAL A 23 -15.20 -2.22 9.57
C VAL A 23 -14.01 -3.17 9.46
N PHE A 24 -12.89 -2.82 10.09
CA PHE A 24 -11.67 -3.61 10.09
C PHE A 24 -11.86 -4.96 10.80
N GLN A 25 -12.51 -4.95 11.97
CA GLN A 25 -12.87 -6.14 12.73
C GLN A 25 -13.75 -7.08 11.92
N VAL A 26 -14.84 -6.57 11.35
CA VAL A 26 -15.79 -7.37 10.58
C VAL A 26 -15.16 -7.94 9.31
N LYS A 27 -14.44 -7.12 8.54
CA LYS A 27 -13.91 -7.55 7.23
C LYS A 27 -12.61 -8.34 7.33
N PHE A 28 -11.74 -8.01 8.28
CA PHE A 28 -10.37 -8.53 8.33
C PHE A 28 -10.06 -9.31 9.61
N GLN A 29 -11.04 -9.48 10.51
CA GLN A 29 -10.92 -10.30 11.73
C GLN A 29 -9.71 -9.90 12.57
N ASN A 30 -9.44 -8.60 12.68
CA ASN A 30 -8.30 -8.03 13.40
C ASN A 30 -6.90 -8.45 12.89
N LYS A 31 -6.78 -9.10 11.73
CA LYS A 31 -5.47 -9.44 11.15
C LYS A 31 -4.78 -8.18 10.67
N PRO A 32 -3.62 -7.76 11.22
CA PRO A 32 -2.97 -6.50 10.84
C PRO A 32 -2.60 -6.40 9.35
N ASN A 33 -2.37 -7.54 8.70
CA ASN A 33 -2.12 -7.63 7.27
C ASN A 33 -3.38 -7.90 6.43
N GLY A 34 -4.56 -7.99 7.05
CA GLY A 34 -5.79 -8.45 6.40
C GLY A 34 -6.21 -7.54 5.25
N PHE A 35 -6.19 -6.22 5.45
CA PHE A 35 -6.45 -5.26 4.37
C PHE A 35 -5.48 -5.45 3.20
N TYR A 36 -4.18 -5.48 3.50
CA TYR A 36 -3.15 -5.67 2.49
C TYR A 36 -3.36 -6.99 1.72
N ARG A 37 -3.61 -8.12 2.41
CA ARG A 37 -3.86 -9.42 1.78
C ARG A 37 -5.11 -9.39 0.89
N SER A 38 -6.18 -8.72 1.30
CA SER A 38 -7.37 -8.57 0.45
C SER A 38 -7.10 -7.69 -0.78
N LEU A 39 -6.22 -6.69 -0.67
CA LEU A 39 -5.80 -5.84 -1.77
C LEU A 39 -4.86 -6.56 -2.76
N SER A 40 -3.89 -7.33 -2.24
CA SER A 40 -2.83 -7.94 -3.05
C SER A 40 -3.13 -9.36 -3.52
N SER A 41 -4.03 -10.06 -2.83
CA SER A 41 -4.26 -11.49 -3.02
C SER A 41 -5.74 -11.87 -2.94
N GLY A 42 -6.64 -10.88 -2.86
CA GLY A 42 -8.07 -11.11 -2.85
C GLY A 42 -8.62 -11.55 -4.21
N GLY A 43 -9.74 -12.27 -4.18
CA GLY A 43 -10.49 -12.64 -5.39
C GLY A 43 -11.40 -11.54 -5.93
N ASN A 44 -11.57 -10.43 -5.20
CA ASN A 44 -12.45 -9.32 -5.60
C ASN A 44 -12.03 -8.77 -6.98
N LYS A 45 -13.01 -8.57 -7.86
CA LYS A 45 -12.79 -8.15 -9.24
C LYS A 45 -13.09 -6.67 -9.46
N LEU A 46 -12.35 -6.06 -10.36
CA LEU A 46 -12.63 -4.76 -10.97
C LEU A 46 -12.30 -4.90 -12.46
N LEU A 47 -13.25 -4.54 -13.33
CA LEU A 47 -13.14 -4.70 -14.79
C LEU A 47 -12.78 -6.14 -15.19
N GLY A 48 -13.42 -7.13 -14.55
CA GLY A 48 -13.15 -8.56 -14.78
C GLY A 48 -11.87 -9.11 -14.14
N VAL A 49 -10.91 -8.25 -13.78
CA VAL A 49 -9.59 -8.65 -13.25
C VAL A 49 -9.59 -8.72 -11.73
N SER A 50 -9.15 -9.87 -11.19
CA SER A 50 -9.02 -10.08 -9.73
C SER A 50 -7.99 -9.14 -9.11
N ASN A 51 -8.13 -8.85 -7.81
CA ASN A 51 -7.13 -8.08 -7.06
C ASN A 51 -5.76 -8.75 -7.14
N PHE A 52 -5.70 -10.08 -6.99
CA PHE A 52 -4.43 -10.82 -7.10
C PHE A 52 -3.72 -10.62 -8.43
N GLU A 53 -4.43 -10.86 -9.54
CA GLU A 53 -3.88 -10.75 -10.88
C GLU A 53 -3.42 -9.33 -11.19
N TRP A 54 -4.30 -8.35 -10.94
CA TRP A 54 -4.01 -6.94 -11.16
C TRP A 54 -2.81 -6.46 -10.32
N PHE A 55 -2.77 -6.81 -9.03
CA PHE A 55 -1.70 -6.39 -8.14
C PHE A 55 -0.36 -7.00 -8.55
N ARG A 56 -0.37 -8.29 -8.93
CA ARG A 56 0.81 -9.00 -9.43
C ARG A 56 1.31 -8.41 -10.74
N GLN A 57 0.47 -7.89 -11.62
CA GLN A 57 0.95 -7.23 -12.85
C GLN A 57 1.46 -5.82 -12.56
N SER A 58 0.75 -5.08 -11.71
CA SER A 58 0.99 -3.64 -11.48
C SER A 58 2.25 -3.33 -10.69
N PHE A 59 2.63 -4.18 -9.72
CA PHE A 59 3.71 -3.89 -8.78
C PHE A 59 4.78 -4.98 -8.72
N ASP A 60 6.03 -4.56 -8.53
CA ASP A 60 7.19 -5.46 -8.42
C ASP A 60 7.88 -5.40 -7.06
N HIS A 61 7.62 -4.34 -6.28
CA HIS A 61 8.16 -4.14 -4.95
C HIS A 61 7.21 -3.28 -4.12
N GLY A 62 7.35 -3.36 -2.80
CA GLY A 62 6.67 -2.44 -1.92
C GLY A 62 6.74 -2.84 -0.47
N PHE A 63 6.22 -1.97 0.36
CA PHE A 63 6.15 -2.16 1.78
C PHE A 63 5.05 -1.29 2.36
N TYR A 64 4.59 -1.63 3.55
CA TYR A 64 3.57 -0.87 4.23
C TYR A 64 3.76 -0.95 5.73
N ARG A 65 3.20 0.01 6.44
CA ARG A 65 2.99 -0.08 7.88
C ARG A 65 1.56 0.29 8.20
N SER A 66 1.08 -0.17 9.34
CA SER A 66 -0.20 0.24 9.87
C SER A 66 -0.10 0.58 11.34
N SER A 67 -0.97 1.48 11.78
CA SER A 67 -1.06 1.91 13.17
C SER A 67 -2.52 2.17 13.52
N ILE A 68 -2.91 1.78 14.74
CA ILE A 68 -4.24 2.09 15.27
C ILE A 68 -4.18 3.51 15.86
N LEU A 69 -5.12 4.35 15.45
CA LEU A 69 -5.24 5.75 15.87
C LEU A 69 -6.70 6.04 16.21
N GLY A 70 -7.02 6.05 17.51
CA GLY A 70 -8.38 6.24 17.99
C GLY A 70 -9.34 5.18 17.44
N THR A 71 -10.28 5.59 16.59
CA THR A 71 -11.35 4.74 16.04
C THR A 71 -11.05 4.14 14.67
N TYR A 72 -9.83 4.31 14.15
CA TYR A 72 -9.42 3.75 12.87
C TYR A 72 -8.04 3.10 12.92
N ILE A 73 -7.80 2.19 11.99
CA ILE A 73 -6.47 1.77 11.59
C ILE A 73 -6.05 2.56 10.36
N GLU A 74 -4.86 3.15 10.42
CA GLU A 74 -4.25 3.87 9.32
C GLU A 74 -3.20 2.98 8.65
N TYR A 75 -3.20 2.95 7.32
CA TYR A 75 -2.18 2.30 6.52
C TYR A 75 -1.40 3.34 5.73
N HIS A 76 -0.08 3.18 5.71
CA HIS A 76 0.85 3.87 4.81
C HIS A 76 1.50 2.82 3.92
N LEU A 77 1.18 2.87 2.63
CA LEU A 77 1.56 1.88 1.63
C LEU A 77 2.47 2.55 0.59
N PHE A 78 3.55 1.86 0.24
CA PHE A 78 4.52 2.29 -0.74
C PHE A 78 4.67 1.18 -1.77
N PHE A 79 4.21 1.42 -2.99
CA PHE A 79 4.25 0.44 -4.07
C PHE A 79 5.12 0.94 -5.22
N ARG A 80 6.02 0.09 -5.70
CA ARG A 80 6.80 0.35 -6.90
C ARG A 80 6.12 -0.29 -8.10
N LEU A 81 5.88 0.52 -9.11
CA LEU A 81 5.31 0.10 -10.39
C LEU A 81 6.27 -0.82 -11.14
N SER A 82 5.73 -1.89 -11.72
CA SER A 82 6.46 -2.73 -12.68
C SER A 82 6.79 -1.95 -13.96
N GLU A 83 5.85 -1.14 -14.43
CA GLU A 83 5.93 -0.37 -15.68
C GLU A 83 5.32 1.03 -15.52
N LEU A 84 5.97 2.04 -16.11
CA LEU A 84 5.56 3.46 -15.99
C LEU A 84 4.42 3.86 -16.92
N SER A 85 4.22 3.14 -18.02
CA SER A 85 3.26 3.46 -19.08
C SER A 85 1.81 3.58 -18.61
N ASN A 86 1.47 2.99 -17.46
CA ASN A 86 0.11 2.86 -16.97
C ASN A 86 -0.14 3.50 -15.58
N ILE A 87 0.73 4.39 -15.10
CA ILE A 87 0.66 4.96 -13.75
C ILE A 87 -0.73 5.52 -13.39
N ASN A 88 -1.35 6.30 -14.27
CA ASN A 88 -2.65 6.92 -14.03
C ASN A 88 -3.77 5.87 -13.88
N SER A 89 -3.76 4.84 -14.74
CA SER A 89 -4.72 3.74 -14.70
C SER A 89 -4.54 2.91 -13.43
N ILE A 90 -3.30 2.54 -13.11
CA ILE A 90 -2.97 1.77 -11.91
C ILE A 90 -3.36 2.55 -10.65
N THR A 91 -3.05 3.84 -10.58
CA THR A 91 -3.40 4.70 -9.44
C THR A 91 -4.92 4.78 -9.25
N ARG A 92 -5.69 5.00 -10.33
CA ARG A 92 -7.16 5.02 -10.26
C ARG A 92 -7.73 3.68 -9.81
N GLN A 93 -7.25 2.57 -10.37
CA GLN A 93 -7.69 1.24 -9.96
C GLN A 93 -7.33 0.93 -8.51
N LEU A 94 -6.14 1.33 -8.05
CA LEU A 94 -5.71 1.20 -6.67
C LEU A 94 -6.69 1.90 -5.73
N LEU A 95 -7.01 3.17 -6.01
CA LEU A 95 -7.97 3.95 -5.22
C LEU A 95 -9.34 3.27 -5.13
N ILE A 96 -9.88 2.80 -6.27
CA ILE A 96 -11.18 2.11 -6.31
C ILE A 96 -11.13 0.80 -5.52
N ARG A 97 -10.08 -0.02 -5.72
CA ARG A 97 -9.93 -1.30 -5.02
C ARG A 97 -9.78 -1.09 -3.51
N CYS A 98 -9.04 -0.08 -3.06
CA CYS A 98 -8.95 0.28 -1.64
C CYS A 98 -10.32 0.67 -1.06
N LYS A 99 -11.08 1.55 -1.75
CA LYS A 99 -12.42 1.97 -1.31
C LYS A 99 -13.40 0.79 -1.24
N LYS A 100 -13.38 -0.13 -2.21
CA LYS A 100 -14.20 -1.36 -2.18
C LYS A 100 -13.91 -2.25 -0.96
N LEU A 101 -12.68 -2.21 -0.46
CA LEU A 101 -12.27 -2.95 0.74
C LEU A 101 -12.68 -2.25 2.05
N GLY A 102 -13.33 -1.10 2.00
CA GLY A 102 -13.78 -0.36 3.19
C GLY A 102 -12.80 0.71 3.66
N ALA A 103 -11.77 1.04 2.87
CA ALA A 103 -10.92 2.18 3.13
C ALA A 103 -11.65 3.51 2.85
N PHE A 104 -11.50 4.45 3.76
CA PHE A 104 -11.92 5.83 3.61
C PHE A 104 -10.70 6.76 3.73
N ASN A 105 -10.87 8.03 3.34
CA ASN A 105 -9.80 9.02 3.29
C ASN A 105 -8.53 8.49 2.60
N VAL A 106 -8.72 7.93 1.40
CA VAL A 106 -7.66 7.34 0.60
C VAL A 106 -6.95 8.46 -0.16
N GLN A 107 -5.67 8.68 0.10
CA GLN A 107 -4.87 9.78 -0.42
C GLN A 107 -3.62 9.24 -1.14
N ILE A 108 -3.35 9.77 -2.33
CA ILE A 108 -2.06 9.58 -3.01
C ILE A 108 -1.17 10.74 -2.60
N ASN A 109 0.01 10.43 -2.09
CA ASN A 109 0.99 11.40 -1.64
C ASN A 109 2.13 11.47 -2.64
N ASP A 110 2.69 12.67 -2.77
CA ASP A 110 4.01 12.85 -3.33
C ASP A 110 5.04 12.28 -2.32
N LEU A 111 6.18 11.82 -2.81
CA LEU A 111 7.26 11.38 -1.92
C LEU A 111 7.72 12.50 -0.97
N ASN A 112 7.61 13.75 -1.41
CA ASN A 112 7.93 14.94 -0.62
C ASN A 112 6.83 15.30 0.39
N SER A 113 5.63 14.73 0.27
CA SER A 113 4.50 14.97 1.18
C SER A 113 4.18 13.77 2.09
N ILE A 114 5.06 12.77 2.14
CA ILE A 114 4.94 11.69 3.13
C ILE A 114 5.03 12.27 4.54
N ASN A 115 4.31 11.68 5.49
CA ASN A 115 4.31 12.20 6.85
C ASN A 115 5.70 12.14 7.51
N TYR A 116 5.89 12.96 8.54
CA TYR A 116 7.16 13.09 9.26
C TYR A 116 7.70 11.76 9.81
N ILE A 117 6.81 10.88 10.29
CA ILE A 117 7.21 9.57 10.84
C ILE A 117 7.81 8.70 9.72
N ASP A 118 7.13 8.60 8.58
CA ASP A 118 7.62 7.86 7.42
C ASP A 118 8.92 8.47 6.87
N LEU A 119 9.02 9.79 6.82
CA LEU A 119 10.25 10.47 6.43
C LEU A 119 11.43 10.03 7.31
N LYS A 120 11.25 10.03 8.64
CA LYS A 120 12.29 9.63 9.59
C LYS A 120 12.63 8.14 9.49
N LEU A 121 11.62 7.28 9.41
CA LEU A 121 11.84 5.83 9.30
C LEU A 121 12.54 5.47 7.98
N LEU A 122 12.13 6.02 6.84
CA LEU A 122 12.72 5.70 5.54
C LEU A 122 14.14 6.25 5.34
N SER A 123 14.49 7.30 6.10
CA SER A 123 15.84 7.89 6.16
C SER A 123 16.78 7.14 7.10
N SER A 124 16.24 6.40 8.08
CA SER A 124 17.05 5.66 9.06
C SER A 124 17.59 4.35 8.47
N PRO A 125 18.84 3.95 8.78
CA PRO A 125 19.37 2.64 8.40
C PRO A 125 18.52 1.46 8.91
N SER A 126 17.92 1.59 10.10
CA SER A 126 17.13 0.54 10.74
C SER A 126 15.62 0.71 10.55
N GLY A 127 15.14 1.84 10.04
CA GLY A 127 13.70 2.16 10.04
C GLY A 127 12.86 1.27 9.12
N MET A 128 13.48 0.53 8.19
CA MET A 128 12.76 -0.45 7.37
C MET A 128 12.18 -1.62 8.18
N SER A 129 12.67 -1.88 9.40
CA SER A 129 12.10 -2.91 10.29
C SER A 129 10.68 -2.57 10.75
N ALA A 130 10.28 -1.30 10.69
CA ALA A 130 8.93 -0.85 11.02
C ALA A 130 7.90 -1.15 9.91
N TYR A 131 8.33 -1.63 8.75
CA TYR A 131 7.47 -1.92 7.61
C TYR A 131 7.38 -3.42 7.33
N GLN A 132 6.18 -3.84 6.97
CA GLN A 132 5.93 -5.14 6.38
C GLN A 132 6.17 -5.08 4.87
N LYS A 133 6.85 -6.09 4.34
CA LYS A 133 7.08 -6.26 2.91
C LYS A 133 5.84 -6.78 2.20
N VAL A 134 5.66 -6.42 0.93
CA VAL A 134 4.54 -6.89 0.11
C VAL A 134 4.95 -8.10 -0.74
N LEU A 135 3.99 -8.80 -1.34
CA LEU A 135 4.18 -9.93 -2.23
C LEU A 135 5.16 -9.56 -3.37
N LYS A 136 6.05 -10.51 -3.75
CA LYS A 136 7.26 -10.36 -4.61
C LYS A 136 8.48 -9.67 -3.99
N THR A 137 8.35 -9.00 -2.85
CA THR A 137 9.50 -8.38 -2.16
C THR A 137 10.41 -9.42 -1.50
N TYR A 138 9.88 -10.63 -1.28
CA TYR A 138 10.65 -11.83 -0.95
C TYR A 138 11.09 -12.46 -2.27
N ARG A 139 12.23 -12.06 -2.80
CA ARG A 139 12.91 -12.92 -3.78
C ARG A 139 13.44 -14.13 -3.01
N ASN A 140 13.15 -15.30 -3.58
CA ASN A 140 13.68 -16.60 -3.20
C ASN A 140 15.17 -16.49 -2.87
N LYS A 141 15.58 -17.10 -1.76
CA LYS A 141 16.97 -17.54 -1.61
C LYS A 141 17.35 -18.41 -2.80
#